data_AF-A0A484G3N1-F1
#
_entry.id   AF-A0A484G3N1-F1
#
_cell.length_a   1.000
_cell.length_b   1.000
_cell.length_c   1.000
_cell.angle_alpha   90.00
_cell.angle_beta   90.00
_cell.angle_gamma   90.00
#
_symmetry.space_group_name_H-M   'P 1'
#
loop_
_entity.id
_entity.type
_entity.pdbx_description
1 polymer ?
#
loop_
_entity_poly.entity_id
_entity_poly.type
_entity_poly.pdbx_seq_one_letter_code
_entity_poly.pdbx_strand_id
1 'polypeptide(L)'
;MDSRPIMSAVAATKLYNGGRIPWTDEHRPYRPFRAAAATDGDARVNANTSAYAAYLSCEVVRDYSMTLNRRPSTSGTITMTGKDRGCDFEQEFGVTSSQEMYFKTTTQLECSADAFLSRLVFTAGTFPTSSQNLLGNVSVISCATGYRSQPRVLTVFGAPASSSSSSTATTIHPFAPVGEAVRDRPVLWRTTTDFGSLVLYLAQKRAPAGFLGAEVLAQSISDIFTSVYMTVVAVNCMEKTSGDAATGGGAVSTPATRLFVVPRMAYVVAFLALALWFAFFVFVHARNTGAF
;
A
#
# COMPACT_ATOMS: atom_id res chain seq x y z
N MET A 1 -9.18 -7.22 -18.85
CA MET A 1 -9.02 -7.57 -17.42
C MET A 1 -10.21 -7.00 -16.67
N ASP A 2 -10.82 -7.81 -15.79
CA ASP A 2 -11.81 -7.31 -14.83
C ASP A 2 -11.06 -6.58 -13.71
N SER A 3 -11.32 -5.28 -13.55
CA SER A 3 -10.68 -4.42 -12.54
C SER A 3 -11.31 -4.56 -11.16
N ARG A 4 -12.51 -5.15 -11.06
CA ARG A 4 -13.27 -5.24 -9.81
C ARG A 4 -12.55 -6.02 -8.72
N PRO A 5 -11.91 -7.18 -8.97
CA PRO A 5 -11.16 -7.89 -7.92
C PRO A 5 -10.00 -7.08 -7.35
N ILE A 6 -9.32 -6.31 -8.20
CA ILE A 6 -8.23 -5.41 -7.78
C ILE A 6 -8.79 -4.30 -6.88
N MET A 7 -9.86 -3.64 -7.32
CA MET A 7 -10.50 -2.56 -6.54
C MET A 7 -11.04 -3.08 -5.19
N SER A 8 -11.62 -4.28 -5.16
CA SER A 8 -12.08 -4.94 -3.93
C SER A 8 -10.92 -5.27 -2.98
N ALA A 9 -9.79 -5.75 -3.47
CA ALA A 9 -8.61 -6.00 -2.65
C ALA A 9 -8.03 -4.70 -2.07
N VAL A 10 -8.00 -3.63 -2.87
CA VAL A 10 -7.59 -2.30 -2.40
C VAL A 10 -8.56 -1.77 -1.34
N ALA A 11 -9.86 -1.91 -1.55
CA ALA A 11 -10.87 -1.55 -0.57
C ALA A 11 -10.65 -2.29 0.76
N ALA A 12 -10.49 -3.62 0.70
CA ALA A 12 -10.24 -4.44 1.88
C ALA A 12 -9.01 -3.97 2.65
N THR A 13 -7.88 -3.76 1.97
CA THR A 13 -6.60 -3.39 2.61
C THR A 13 -6.58 -1.95 3.13
N LYS A 14 -7.02 -0.96 2.34
CA LYS A 14 -6.91 0.46 2.69
C LYS A 14 -8.10 1.02 3.46
N LEU A 15 -9.30 0.49 3.22
CA LEU A 15 -10.53 1.01 3.84
C LEU A 15 -10.93 0.21 5.08
N TYR A 16 -10.74 -1.11 5.04
CA TYR A 16 -11.21 -2.04 6.08
C TYR A 16 -10.09 -2.68 6.90
N ASN A 17 -8.86 -2.16 6.83
CA ASN A 17 -7.69 -2.66 7.57
C ASN A 17 -7.43 -4.17 7.35
N GLY A 18 -7.72 -4.66 6.14
CA GLY A 18 -7.42 -6.03 5.74
C GLY A 18 -5.91 -6.29 5.70
N GLY A 19 -5.54 -7.58 5.78
CA GLY A 19 -4.14 -8.01 5.73
C GLY A 19 -3.44 -7.59 4.43
N ARG A 20 -2.12 -7.35 4.51
CA ARG A 20 -1.31 -6.93 3.36
C ARG A 20 -1.30 -8.00 2.26
N ILE A 21 -1.19 -7.56 1.01
CA ILE A 21 -1.03 -8.45 -0.13
C ILE A 21 0.38 -9.07 -0.05
N PRO A 22 0.53 -10.39 -0.26
CA PRO A 22 1.85 -11.03 -0.31
C PRO A 22 2.77 -10.34 -1.30
N TRP A 23 4.07 -10.31 -1.00
CA TRP A 23 5.09 -9.67 -1.84
C TRP A 23 4.89 -8.17 -2.05
N THR A 24 4.21 -7.49 -1.14
CA THR A 24 4.09 -6.03 -1.13
C THR A 24 4.51 -5.44 0.22
N ASP A 25 5.04 -4.22 0.21
CA ASP A 25 4.95 -3.32 1.36
C ASP A 25 3.78 -2.33 1.14
N GLU A 26 3.52 -1.41 2.07
CA GLU A 26 2.41 -0.46 1.94
C GLU A 26 2.48 0.48 0.72
N HIS A 27 3.63 0.50 0.01
CA HIS A 27 3.96 1.42 -1.07
C HIS A 27 4.52 0.76 -2.35
N ARG A 28 4.99 -0.49 -2.29
CA ARG A 28 5.73 -1.18 -3.37
C ARG A 28 5.44 -2.67 -3.44
N PRO A 29 5.27 -3.25 -4.64
CA PRO A 29 5.39 -4.68 -4.84
C PRO A 29 6.85 -5.07 -5.08
N TYR A 30 7.21 -6.27 -4.65
CA TYR A 30 8.55 -6.86 -4.75
C TYR A 30 8.50 -8.12 -5.60
N ARG A 31 9.54 -8.35 -6.40
CA ARG A 31 9.64 -9.60 -7.16
C ARG A 31 9.74 -10.79 -6.19
N PRO A 32 8.86 -11.82 -6.32
CA PRO A 32 8.92 -13.01 -5.49
C PRO A 32 10.23 -13.77 -5.64
N PHE A 33 10.70 -14.37 -4.56
CA PHE A 33 11.88 -15.24 -4.56
C PHE A 33 11.70 -16.44 -3.63
N ARG A 34 12.58 -17.44 -3.75
CA ARG A 34 12.68 -18.57 -2.83
C ARG A 34 14.13 -18.80 -2.45
N ALA A 35 14.37 -19.30 -1.25
CA ALA A 35 15.69 -19.79 -0.87
C ALA A 35 16.06 -21.03 -1.71
N ALA A 36 17.32 -21.14 -2.11
CA ALA A 36 17.83 -22.28 -2.87
C ALA A 36 17.98 -23.55 -2.01
N ALA A 37 18.23 -23.37 -0.71
CA ALA A 37 18.32 -24.44 0.27
C ALA A 37 17.11 -24.42 1.21
N ALA A 38 16.81 -25.57 1.82
CA ALA A 38 15.85 -25.65 2.91
C ALA A 38 16.31 -24.74 4.06
N THR A 39 15.38 -23.94 4.58
CA THR A 39 15.64 -23.02 5.69
C THR A 39 14.87 -23.49 6.93
N ASP A 40 15.47 -23.33 8.11
CA ASP A 40 14.78 -23.55 9.37
C ASP A 40 13.53 -22.67 9.49
N GLY A 41 12.56 -23.14 10.29
CA GLY A 41 11.25 -22.50 10.38
C GLY A 41 11.24 -21.04 10.86
N ASP A 42 12.25 -20.66 11.64
CA ASP A 42 12.41 -19.29 12.17
C ASP A 42 13.48 -18.48 11.40
N ALA A 43 13.94 -19.00 10.26
CA ALA A 43 14.98 -18.34 9.49
C ALA A 43 14.47 -17.05 8.83
N ARG A 44 15.29 -16.00 8.94
CA ARG A 44 15.11 -14.75 8.20
C ARG A 44 15.92 -14.85 6.91
N VAL A 45 15.26 -14.63 5.78
CA VAL A 45 15.87 -14.66 4.46
C VAL A 45 15.95 -13.24 3.92
N ASN A 46 17.16 -12.72 3.79
CA ASN A 46 17.46 -11.45 3.14
C ASN A 46 17.86 -11.73 1.70
N ALA A 47 17.16 -11.20 0.70
CA ALA A 47 17.54 -11.37 -0.69
C ALA A 47 17.53 -10.06 -1.46
N ASN A 48 18.45 -9.93 -2.40
CA ASN A 48 18.42 -8.85 -3.39
C ASN A 48 17.27 -9.11 -4.37
N THR A 49 16.29 -8.22 -4.40
CA THR A 49 15.13 -8.27 -5.28
C THR A 49 14.88 -6.90 -5.92
N SER A 50 13.98 -6.84 -6.89
CA SER A 50 13.54 -5.58 -7.49
C SER A 50 12.24 -5.13 -6.84
N ALA A 51 12.22 -3.88 -6.37
CA ALA A 51 11.02 -3.20 -5.94
C ALA A 51 10.50 -2.32 -7.08
N TYR A 52 9.18 -2.27 -7.24
CA TYR A 52 8.53 -1.36 -8.19
C TYR A 52 7.79 -0.28 -7.41
N ALA A 53 7.60 0.89 -8.01
CA ALA A 53 6.81 1.95 -7.40
C ALA A 53 6.11 2.73 -8.50
N ALA A 54 4.93 3.23 -8.18
CA ALA A 54 4.26 4.23 -8.99
C ALA A 54 3.97 5.44 -8.11
N TYR A 55 4.01 6.62 -8.71
CA TYR A 55 3.73 7.87 -8.03
C TYR A 55 2.84 8.74 -8.91
N LEU A 56 2.06 9.60 -8.25
CA LEU A 56 1.29 10.65 -8.90
C LEU A 56 1.90 12.01 -8.55
N SER A 57 2.13 12.82 -9.57
CA SER A 57 2.41 14.23 -9.41
C SER A 57 1.13 15.01 -9.75
N CYS A 58 0.33 15.27 -8.71
CA CYS A 58 -0.96 15.94 -8.79
C CYS A 58 -0.84 17.45 -8.65
N GLU A 59 -1.55 18.18 -9.49
CA GLU A 59 -1.68 19.64 -9.44
C GLU A 59 -3.15 20.04 -9.57
N VAL A 60 -3.53 21.12 -8.89
CA VAL A 60 -4.85 21.73 -9.05
C VAL A 60 -4.84 22.57 -10.32
N VAL A 61 -5.64 22.17 -11.30
CA VAL A 61 -5.76 22.87 -12.57
C VAL A 61 -6.68 24.07 -12.37
N ARG A 62 -6.14 25.27 -12.58
CA ARG A 62 -6.90 26.53 -12.50
C ARG A 62 -7.36 27.00 -13.87
N ASP A 63 -6.58 26.71 -14.90
CA ASP A 63 -6.85 27.11 -16.28
C ASP A 63 -7.63 26.00 -17.00
N TYR A 64 -8.92 25.92 -16.69
CA TYR A 64 -9.87 25.04 -17.36
C TYR A 64 -11.07 25.82 -17.89
N SER A 65 -11.71 25.30 -18.93
CA SER A 65 -12.95 25.81 -19.47
C SER A 65 -14.07 24.79 -19.26
N MET A 66 -15.28 25.27 -18.99
CA MET A 66 -16.43 24.43 -18.73
C MET A 66 -17.63 24.96 -19.51
N THR A 67 -18.24 24.10 -20.32
CA THR A 67 -19.46 24.39 -21.05
C THR A 67 -20.56 23.44 -20.60
N LEU A 68 -21.78 23.96 -20.52
CA LEU A 68 -22.97 23.18 -20.16
C LEU A 68 -23.88 23.07 -21.38
N ASN A 69 -24.06 21.86 -21.89
CA ASN A 69 -25.15 21.54 -22.78
C ASN A 69 -26.40 21.23 -21.95
N ARG A 70 -27.17 22.28 -21.67
CA ARG A 70 -28.35 22.22 -20.79
C ARG A 70 -29.51 21.52 -21.51
N ARG A 71 -30.17 20.58 -20.83
CA ARG A 71 -31.41 19.95 -21.33
C ARG A 71 -32.63 20.63 -20.66
N PRO A 72 -33.19 20.19 -19.51
CA PRO A 72 -34.08 21.03 -18.68
C PRO A 72 -33.29 21.98 -17.76
N SER A 73 -33.95 22.87 -17.02
CA SER A 73 -33.28 23.82 -16.10
C SER A 73 -32.50 23.16 -14.96
N THR A 74 -32.80 21.89 -14.66
CA THR A 74 -32.26 21.13 -13.53
C THR A 74 -31.27 20.04 -13.93
N SER A 75 -30.96 19.88 -15.22
CA SER A 75 -29.95 18.92 -15.67
C SER A 75 -29.29 19.29 -17.00
N GLY A 76 -28.13 18.71 -17.26
CA GLY A 76 -27.39 18.93 -18.48
C GLY A 76 -26.14 18.07 -18.55
N THR A 77 -25.39 18.24 -19.62
CA THR A 77 -24.07 17.61 -19.79
C THR A 77 -23.01 18.69 -19.69
N ILE A 78 -22.06 18.50 -18.79
CA ILE A 78 -20.88 19.34 -18.69
C ILE A 78 -19.79 18.75 -19.57
N THR A 79 -19.24 19.58 -20.45
CA THR A 79 -17.96 19.33 -21.13
C THR A 79 -16.93 20.25 -20.52
N MET A 80 -15.85 19.68 -20.02
CA MET A 80 -14.77 20.41 -19.39
C MET A 80 -13.45 20.09 -20.08
N THR A 81 -12.73 21.13 -20.48
CA THR A 81 -11.42 21.01 -21.11
C THR A 81 -10.39 21.80 -20.32
N GLY A 82 -9.14 21.34 -20.34
CA GLY A 82 -8.06 22.04 -19.67
C GLY A 82 -6.71 21.51 -20.10
N LYS A 83 -5.66 22.11 -19.54
CA LYS A 83 -4.28 21.77 -19.86
C LYS A 83 -3.44 21.64 -18.61
N ASP A 84 -2.66 20.57 -18.52
CA ASP A 84 -1.72 20.33 -17.43
C ASP A 84 -0.33 19.93 -17.99
N ARG A 85 0.69 20.76 -17.72
CA ARG A 85 2.10 20.54 -18.13
C ARG A 85 2.24 20.09 -19.59
N GLY A 86 1.53 20.77 -20.48
CA GLY A 86 1.57 20.49 -21.92
C GLY A 86 0.67 19.35 -22.40
N CYS A 87 -0.09 18.69 -21.53
CA CYS A 87 -1.09 17.70 -21.92
C CYS A 87 -2.50 18.28 -21.79
N ASP A 88 -3.22 18.31 -22.90
CA ASP A 88 -4.62 18.71 -22.95
C ASP A 88 -5.50 17.54 -22.48
N PHE A 89 -6.58 17.83 -21.78
CA PHE A 89 -7.54 16.84 -21.33
C PHE A 89 -8.97 17.32 -21.55
N GLU A 90 -9.87 16.36 -21.70
CA GLU A 90 -11.31 16.60 -21.81
C GLU A 90 -12.07 15.64 -20.89
N GLN A 91 -13.13 16.14 -20.28
CA GLN A 91 -14.06 15.36 -19.48
C GLN A 91 -15.49 15.71 -19.83
N GLU A 92 -16.31 14.68 -20.02
CA GLU A 92 -17.75 14.84 -20.21
C GLU A 92 -18.50 14.06 -19.13
N PHE A 93 -19.48 14.70 -18.50
CA PHE A 93 -20.35 14.06 -17.51
C PHE A 93 -21.71 14.77 -17.36
N GLY A 94 -22.73 13.99 -17.03
CA GLY A 94 -24.06 14.51 -16.74
C GLY A 94 -24.15 15.11 -15.34
N VAL A 95 -24.91 16.19 -15.22
CA VAL A 95 -25.32 16.82 -13.96
C VAL A 95 -26.83 16.91 -13.88
N THR A 96 -27.37 16.73 -12.69
CA THR A 96 -28.80 16.66 -12.34
C THR A 96 -29.03 17.12 -10.90
N SER A 97 -30.17 17.74 -10.64
CA SER A 97 -30.55 18.21 -9.30
C SER A 97 -30.77 17.09 -8.28
N SER A 98 -30.86 15.84 -8.71
CA SER A 98 -30.99 14.68 -7.83
C SER A 98 -29.69 14.29 -7.13
N GLN A 99 -28.56 14.86 -7.52
CA GLN A 99 -27.24 14.55 -6.96
C GLN A 99 -26.57 15.84 -6.49
N GLU A 100 -26.24 15.88 -5.21
CA GLU A 100 -25.69 17.07 -4.54
C GLU A 100 -24.19 17.25 -4.82
N MET A 101 -23.47 16.15 -5.00
CA MET A 101 -22.01 16.15 -5.15
C MET A 101 -21.58 15.35 -6.36
N TYR A 102 -20.62 15.88 -7.09
CA TYR A 102 -20.04 15.27 -8.28
C TYR A 102 -18.57 14.96 -8.06
N PHE A 103 -18.17 13.76 -8.47
CA PHE A 103 -16.78 13.36 -8.55
C PHE A 103 -16.57 12.58 -9.84
N LYS A 104 -16.09 13.28 -10.86
CA LYS A 104 -15.79 12.69 -12.16
C LYS A 104 -14.31 12.37 -12.27
N THR A 105 -14.01 11.23 -12.85
CA THR A 105 -12.65 10.74 -13.07
C THR A 105 -12.49 10.36 -14.54
N THR A 106 -11.38 10.79 -15.16
CA THR A 106 -11.06 10.50 -16.56
C THR A 106 -9.56 10.25 -16.70
N THR A 107 -9.18 9.47 -17.71
CA THR A 107 -7.78 9.19 -18.06
C THR A 107 -7.46 9.81 -19.41
N GLN A 108 -6.35 10.53 -19.51
CA GLN A 108 -5.74 10.93 -20.78
C GLN A 108 -4.48 10.10 -20.98
N LEU A 109 -4.44 9.27 -22.02
CA LEU A 109 -3.34 8.32 -22.25
C LEU A 109 -2.37 8.75 -23.36
N GLU A 110 -2.71 9.83 -24.07
CA GLU A 110 -2.03 10.34 -25.25
C GLU A 110 -1.33 11.68 -24.95
N CYS A 111 -0.55 11.73 -23.86
CA CYS A 111 0.34 12.86 -23.62
C CYS A 111 1.72 12.59 -24.25
N SER A 112 2.46 13.65 -24.59
CA SER A 112 3.86 13.52 -25.02
C SER A 112 4.74 12.98 -23.89
N ALA A 113 5.94 12.49 -24.26
CA ALA A 113 6.93 12.01 -23.28
C ALA A 113 7.36 13.14 -22.32
N ASP A 114 7.57 14.35 -22.83
CA ASP A 114 7.91 15.53 -22.03
C ASP A 114 6.78 15.93 -21.08
N ALA A 115 5.54 15.62 -21.46
CA ALA A 115 4.37 15.78 -20.63
C ALA A 115 4.03 14.50 -19.83
N PHE A 116 4.99 13.64 -19.49
CA PHE A 116 4.82 12.47 -18.63
C PHE A 116 3.79 11.41 -19.11
N LEU A 117 3.55 11.30 -20.43
CA LEU A 117 2.81 10.23 -21.11
C LEU A 117 1.31 10.06 -20.81
N SER A 118 0.86 10.29 -19.58
CA SER A 118 -0.56 10.17 -19.21
C SER A 118 -0.98 11.06 -18.04
N ARG A 119 -2.29 11.32 -17.96
CA ARG A 119 -2.95 12.01 -16.85
C ARG A 119 -4.13 11.24 -16.31
N LEU A 120 -4.29 11.30 -14.99
CA LEU A 120 -5.55 11.05 -14.33
C LEU A 120 -6.13 12.39 -13.93
N VAL A 121 -7.33 12.70 -14.43
CA VAL A 121 -8.01 13.96 -14.16
C VAL A 121 -9.23 13.70 -13.30
N PHE A 122 -9.39 14.51 -12.26
CA PHE A 122 -10.45 14.41 -11.26
C PHE A 122 -11.16 15.74 -11.17
N THR A 123 -12.48 15.71 -11.18
CA THR A 123 -13.31 16.89 -11.04
C THR A 123 -14.29 16.68 -9.92
N ALA A 124 -14.12 17.46 -8.87
CA ALA A 124 -15.01 17.51 -7.73
C ALA A 124 -15.85 18.79 -7.78
N GLY A 125 -17.10 18.73 -7.36
CA GLY A 125 -17.94 19.91 -7.23
C GLY A 125 -19.27 19.59 -6.57
N THR A 126 -20.01 20.62 -6.20
CA THR A 126 -21.38 20.51 -5.69
C THR A 126 -22.38 21.01 -6.71
N PHE A 127 -23.64 20.61 -6.57
CA PHE A 127 -24.74 21.10 -7.41
C PHE A 127 -25.46 22.27 -6.75
N PRO A 128 -25.24 23.50 -7.21
CA PRO A 128 -26.15 24.60 -6.94
C PRO A 128 -26.95 24.96 -8.20
N THR A 129 -28.26 25.05 -8.03
CA THR A 129 -29.21 25.52 -9.06
C THR A 129 -28.94 26.95 -9.52
N SER A 130 -28.25 27.75 -8.71
CA SER A 130 -27.90 29.14 -9.00
C SER A 130 -26.65 29.33 -9.87
N SER A 131 -25.84 28.29 -10.08
CA SER A 131 -24.63 28.40 -10.90
C SER A 131 -24.92 28.28 -12.40
N GLN A 132 -24.15 29.00 -13.22
CA GLN A 132 -24.29 28.98 -14.68
C GLN A 132 -24.17 27.56 -15.26
N ASN A 133 -23.23 26.77 -14.74
CA ASN A 133 -22.95 25.42 -15.20
C ASN A 133 -23.62 24.32 -14.34
N LEU A 134 -24.53 24.68 -13.42
CA LEU A 134 -25.14 23.75 -12.45
C LEU A 134 -24.11 23.02 -11.57
N LEU A 135 -22.89 23.56 -11.48
CA LEU A 135 -21.79 23.06 -10.67
C LEU A 135 -21.08 24.23 -9.99
N GLY A 136 -20.91 24.14 -8.67
CA GLY A 136 -20.23 25.12 -7.82
C GLY A 136 -19.11 24.46 -7.03
N ASN A 137 -18.26 25.27 -6.42
CA ASN A 137 -17.09 24.83 -5.65
C ASN A 137 -16.25 23.78 -6.41
N VAL A 138 -16.04 24.05 -7.70
CA VAL A 138 -15.38 23.11 -8.60
C VAL A 138 -13.89 23.07 -8.30
N SER A 139 -13.35 21.86 -8.15
CA SER A 139 -11.93 21.60 -8.05
C SER A 139 -11.53 20.58 -9.10
N VAL A 140 -10.60 20.97 -9.97
CA VAL A 140 -10.03 20.09 -10.99
C VAL A 140 -8.61 19.72 -10.58
N ILE A 141 -8.32 18.44 -10.48
CA ILE A 141 -7.01 17.90 -10.11
C ILE A 141 -6.51 17.05 -11.27
N SER A 142 -5.33 17.37 -11.78
CA SER A 142 -4.67 16.58 -12.82
C SER A 142 -3.41 15.96 -12.25
N CYS A 143 -3.28 14.64 -12.39
CA CYS A 143 -2.17 13.87 -11.85
C CYS A 143 -1.37 13.21 -12.99
N ALA A 144 -0.10 13.57 -13.10
CA ALA A 144 0.85 12.87 -13.95
C ALA A 144 1.28 11.56 -13.30
N THR A 145 1.23 10.47 -14.05
CA THR A 145 1.65 9.15 -13.59
C THR A 145 3.13 8.93 -13.85
N GLY A 146 3.87 8.50 -12.84
CA GLY A 146 5.26 8.05 -12.98
C GLY A 146 5.46 6.65 -12.42
N TYR A 147 6.34 5.87 -13.05
CA TYR A 147 6.69 4.51 -12.66
C TYR A 147 8.19 4.41 -12.42
N ARG A 148 8.62 3.59 -11.46
CA ARG A 148 10.03 3.40 -11.05
C ARG A 148 10.29 1.94 -10.70
N SER A 149 11.50 1.44 -10.96
CA SER A 149 11.98 0.15 -10.47
C SER A 149 13.39 0.30 -9.92
N GLN A 150 13.67 -0.39 -8.83
CA GLN A 150 14.88 -0.21 -8.05
C GLN A 150 15.33 -1.54 -7.44
N PRO A 151 16.63 -1.89 -7.52
CA PRO A 151 17.19 -2.99 -6.75
C PRO A 151 17.13 -2.70 -5.24
N ARG A 152 16.70 -3.66 -4.43
CA ARG A 152 16.61 -3.58 -2.97
C ARG A 152 16.82 -4.91 -2.27
N VAL A 153 17.30 -4.86 -1.03
CA VAL A 153 17.31 -6.03 -0.13
C VAL A 153 15.94 -6.15 0.52
N LEU A 154 15.28 -7.30 0.38
CA LEU A 154 14.04 -7.63 1.10
C LEU A 154 14.31 -8.72 2.12
N THR A 155 13.89 -8.48 3.37
CA THR A 155 13.89 -9.47 4.44
C THR A 155 12.51 -10.12 4.52
N VAL A 156 12.48 -11.44 4.37
CA VAL A 156 11.27 -12.27 4.50
C VAL A 156 11.47 -13.24 5.64
N PHE A 157 10.42 -13.45 6.44
CA PHE A 157 10.40 -14.50 7.46
C PHE A 157 9.84 -15.76 6.81
N GLY A 158 10.60 -16.86 6.89
CA GLY A 158 10.02 -18.18 6.63
C GLY A 158 8.89 -18.42 7.64
N ALA A 159 7.76 -18.94 7.17
CA ALA A 159 6.85 -19.61 8.10
C ALA A 159 7.51 -20.95 8.47
N PRO A 160 7.37 -21.42 9.72
CA PRO A 160 7.80 -22.75 10.06
C PRO A 160 7.20 -23.75 9.07
N ALA A 161 8.04 -24.63 8.54
CA ALA A 161 7.59 -25.78 7.77
C ALA A 161 6.87 -26.75 8.72
N SER A 162 5.72 -26.35 9.26
CA SER A 162 4.81 -27.27 9.89
C SER A 162 4.20 -28.09 8.77
N SER A 163 4.57 -29.37 8.77
CA SER A 163 3.92 -30.45 8.04
C SER A 163 2.46 -30.60 8.47
N SER A 164 1.63 -29.59 8.20
CA SER A 164 0.17 -29.64 8.29
C SER A 164 -0.36 -28.27 7.89
N SER A 165 -1.13 -28.28 6.82
CA SER A 165 -2.09 -27.27 6.40
C SER A 165 -2.56 -26.29 7.49
N SER A 166 -2.01 -25.08 7.52
CA SER A 166 -2.79 -23.86 7.76
C SER A 166 -1.99 -22.64 7.32
N SER A 167 -2.58 -21.88 6.40
CA SER A 167 -2.05 -20.64 5.83
C SER A 167 -1.81 -19.59 6.90
N THR A 168 -0.60 -19.50 7.43
CA THR A 168 -0.20 -18.38 8.30
C THR A 168 0.56 -17.35 7.45
N ALA A 169 -0.04 -16.18 7.32
CA ALA A 169 0.36 -15.12 6.40
C ALA A 169 1.78 -14.60 6.69
N THR A 170 2.62 -14.60 5.66
CA THR A 170 3.95 -14.00 5.67
C THR A 170 3.83 -12.49 5.94
N THR A 171 4.37 -12.03 7.06
CA THR A 171 4.33 -10.60 7.41
C THR A 171 5.58 -9.90 6.87
N ILE A 172 5.38 -9.01 5.89
CA ILE A 172 6.44 -8.22 5.25
C ILE A 172 6.45 -6.81 5.86
N HIS A 173 7.62 -6.31 6.28
CA HIS A 173 7.80 -4.97 6.86
C HIS A 173 8.25 -3.92 5.82
N PRO A 174 7.85 -2.63 5.94
CA PRO A 174 8.17 -1.56 4.99
C PRO A 174 9.53 -0.87 5.28
N PHE A 175 10.22 -0.37 4.24
CA PHE A 175 11.46 0.43 4.35
C PHE A 175 11.57 1.58 3.31
N ALA A 176 12.38 2.60 3.65
CA ALA A 176 12.41 3.94 3.04
C ALA A 176 12.88 4.04 1.55
N PRO A 177 12.31 4.94 0.71
CA PRO A 177 12.52 5.09 -0.75
C PRO A 177 13.86 5.69 -1.21
N VAL A 178 14.45 5.19 -2.31
CA VAL A 178 15.49 5.87 -3.16
C VAL A 178 15.60 5.21 -4.55
N GLY A 179 15.41 5.95 -5.66
CA GLY A 179 15.86 5.56 -7.03
C GLY A 179 15.02 6.04 -8.24
N GLU A 180 15.34 5.55 -9.45
CA GLU A 180 14.98 6.12 -10.77
C GLU A 180 13.76 5.51 -11.51
N ALA A 181 13.28 6.21 -12.55
CA ALA A 181 12.02 5.95 -13.25
C ALA A 181 12.11 4.91 -14.39
N VAL A 182 11.07 4.08 -14.54
CA VAL A 182 10.88 3.05 -15.57
C VAL A 182 9.95 3.55 -16.66
N ARG A 183 10.29 3.24 -17.91
CA ARG A 183 9.59 3.71 -19.11
C ARG A 183 8.49 2.76 -19.63
N ASP A 184 8.46 1.49 -19.20
CA ASP A 184 7.45 0.53 -19.62
C ASP A 184 6.19 0.60 -18.75
N ARG A 185 5.04 0.81 -19.40
CA ARG A 185 3.75 1.09 -18.76
C ARG A 185 2.79 -0.10 -18.84
N PRO A 186 2.22 -0.57 -17.72
CA PRO A 186 0.98 -1.34 -17.78
C PRO A 186 -0.21 -0.40 -18.01
N VAL A 187 -1.10 -0.74 -18.96
CA VAL A 187 -2.35 0.00 -19.21
C VAL A 187 -3.35 -0.38 -18.11
N LEU A 188 -3.29 0.33 -16.98
CA LEU A 188 -4.03 -0.01 -15.76
C LEU A 188 -5.45 0.57 -15.72
N TRP A 189 -5.72 1.65 -16.45
CA TRP A 189 -6.90 2.50 -16.21
C TRP A 189 -7.86 2.46 -17.41
N ARG A 190 -8.82 1.53 -17.38
CA ARG A 190 -9.95 1.50 -18.34
C ARG A 190 -11.29 1.91 -17.72
N THR A 191 -11.43 1.82 -16.39
CA THR A 191 -12.65 2.16 -15.66
C THR A 191 -12.31 3.05 -14.47
N THR A 192 -12.62 4.33 -14.59
CA THR A 192 -12.26 5.36 -13.60
C THR A 192 -13.32 5.53 -12.50
N THR A 193 -14.54 5.04 -12.71
CA THR A 193 -15.66 5.18 -11.76
C THR A 193 -15.42 4.46 -10.43
N ASP A 194 -15.04 3.18 -10.46
CA ASP A 194 -14.76 2.40 -9.23
C ASP A 194 -13.56 2.98 -8.46
N PHE A 195 -12.53 3.37 -9.20
CA PHE A 195 -11.38 4.08 -8.65
C PHE A 195 -11.81 5.37 -7.94
N GLY A 196 -12.66 6.16 -8.60
CA GLY A 196 -13.16 7.42 -8.06
C GLY A 196 -13.96 7.23 -6.78
N SER A 197 -14.79 6.19 -6.70
CA SER A 197 -15.54 5.83 -5.49
C SER A 197 -14.62 5.47 -4.32
N LEU A 198 -13.54 4.72 -4.55
CA LEU A 198 -12.55 4.40 -3.51
C LEU A 198 -11.83 5.65 -3.00
N VAL A 199 -11.47 6.56 -3.91
CA VAL A 199 -10.86 7.85 -3.55
C VAL A 199 -11.79 8.66 -2.68
N LEU A 200 -13.06 8.80 -3.06
CA LEU A 200 -14.05 9.53 -2.27
C LEU A 200 -14.23 8.92 -0.89
N TYR A 201 -14.35 7.60 -0.80
CA TYR A 201 -14.54 6.93 0.49
C TYR A 201 -13.31 7.12 1.40
N LEU A 202 -12.10 7.03 0.86
CA LEU A 202 -10.89 7.33 1.62
C LEU A 202 -10.83 8.80 2.05
N ALA A 203 -11.20 9.73 1.17
CA ALA A 203 -11.23 11.15 1.47
C ALA A 203 -12.25 11.48 2.59
N GLN A 204 -13.43 10.87 2.54
CA GLN A 204 -14.46 10.98 3.60
C GLN A 204 -13.95 10.45 4.95
N LYS A 205 -13.26 9.31 4.94
CA LYS A 205 -12.64 8.73 6.14
C LYS A 205 -11.53 9.64 6.71
N ARG A 206 -10.81 10.37 5.86
CA ARG A 206 -9.74 11.30 6.25
C ARG A 206 -10.28 12.63 6.79
N ALA A 207 -11.22 13.23 6.09
CA ALA A 207 -11.75 14.55 6.41
C ALA A 207 -13.26 14.61 6.19
N PRO A 208 -14.09 14.21 7.18
CA PRO A 208 -15.54 14.07 7.01
C PRO A 208 -16.25 15.35 6.53
N ALA A 209 -15.79 16.53 6.95
CA ALA A 209 -16.41 17.81 6.59
C ALA A 209 -15.78 18.50 5.36
N GLY A 210 -14.62 18.03 4.89
CA GLY A 210 -13.81 18.72 3.88
C GLY A 210 -13.23 17.79 2.82
N PHE A 211 -13.83 16.62 2.61
CA PHE A 211 -13.29 15.56 1.77
C PHE A 211 -13.21 15.91 0.28
N LEU A 212 -13.96 16.91 -0.20
CA LEU A 212 -13.85 17.44 -1.56
C LEU A 212 -12.75 18.50 -1.70
N GLY A 213 -12.05 18.85 -0.62
CA GLY A 213 -10.91 19.76 -0.66
C GLY A 213 -9.78 19.20 -1.52
N ALA A 214 -9.19 20.04 -2.34
CA ALA A 214 -8.19 19.63 -3.33
C ALA A 214 -7.00 18.88 -2.71
N GLU A 215 -6.54 19.30 -1.53
CA GLU A 215 -5.45 18.66 -0.81
C GLU A 215 -5.83 17.24 -0.32
N VAL A 216 -7.01 17.09 0.30
CA VAL A 216 -7.50 15.80 0.79
C VAL A 216 -7.71 14.83 -0.37
N LEU A 217 -8.27 15.32 -1.47
CA LEU A 217 -8.46 14.55 -2.69
C LEU A 217 -7.12 14.15 -3.30
N ALA A 218 -6.17 15.07 -3.48
CA ALA A 218 -4.85 14.77 -4.05
C ALA A 218 -4.11 13.68 -3.25
N GLN A 219 -4.13 13.79 -1.92
CA GLN A 219 -3.55 12.77 -1.04
C GLN A 219 -4.28 11.43 -1.15
N SER A 220 -5.61 11.44 -1.18
CA SER A 220 -6.42 10.20 -1.28
C SER A 220 -6.26 9.53 -2.64
N ILE A 221 -6.18 10.32 -3.72
CA ILE A 221 -5.90 9.89 -5.09
C ILE A 221 -4.55 9.18 -5.14
N SER A 222 -3.49 9.79 -4.59
CA SER A 222 -2.14 9.21 -4.57
C SER A 222 -2.10 7.87 -3.85
N ASP A 223 -2.77 7.76 -2.71
CA ASP A 223 -2.77 6.54 -1.89
C ASP A 223 -3.54 5.40 -2.54
N ILE A 224 -4.73 5.65 -3.06
CA ILE A 224 -5.51 4.63 -3.78
C ILE A 224 -4.76 4.23 -5.06
N PHE A 225 -4.19 5.18 -5.80
CA PHE A 225 -3.39 4.88 -6.99
C PHE A 225 -2.22 3.95 -6.69
N THR A 226 -1.44 4.27 -5.67
CA THR A 226 -0.30 3.45 -5.24
C THR A 226 -0.79 2.04 -4.89
N SER A 227 -1.89 1.95 -4.14
CA SER A 227 -2.47 0.67 -3.72
C SER A 227 -2.98 -0.18 -4.89
N VAL A 228 -3.65 0.43 -5.86
CA VAL A 228 -4.10 -0.24 -7.08
C VAL A 228 -2.91 -0.71 -7.90
N TYR A 229 -1.89 0.14 -8.09
CA TYR A 229 -0.67 -0.22 -8.81
C TYR A 229 0.02 -1.43 -8.18
N MET A 230 0.25 -1.40 -6.87
CA MET A 230 0.86 -2.51 -6.14
C MET A 230 0.08 -3.81 -6.32
N THR A 231 -1.24 -3.74 -6.15
CA THR A 231 -2.14 -4.90 -6.27
C THR A 231 -2.06 -5.49 -7.67
N VAL A 232 -2.11 -4.66 -8.72
CA VAL A 232 -2.05 -5.15 -10.10
C VAL A 232 -0.71 -5.80 -10.38
N VAL A 233 0.39 -5.17 -9.98
CA VAL A 233 1.72 -5.72 -10.25
C VAL A 233 1.92 -7.04 -9.50
N ALA A 234 1.53 -7.10 -8.23
CA ALA A 234 1.67 -8.30 -7.41
C ALA A 234 0.80 -9.48 -7.91
N VAL A 235 -0.42 -9.21 -8.37
CA VAL A 235 -1.36 -10.26 -8.79
C VAL A 235 -1.18 -10.67 -10.24
N ASN A 236 -0.88 -9.72 -11.13
CA ASN A 236 -0.95 -9.94 -12.59
C ASN A 236 0.38 -9.82 -13.32
N CYS A 237 1.38 -9.13 -12.75
CA CYS A 237 2.66 -8.92 -13.42
C CYS A 237 3.78 -9.81 -12.86
N MET A 238 3.50 -10.58 -11.81
CA MET A 238 4.47 -11.43 -11.11
C MET A 238 4.07 -12.90 -11.23
N GLU A 239 4.07 -13.42 -12.46
CA GLU A 239 3.86 -14.85 -12.70
C GLU A 239 5.16 -15.65 -12.64
N LYS A 240 5.04 -16.91 -12.23
CA LYS A 240 6.15 -17.86 -12.24
C LYS A 240 6.48 -18.22 -13.69
N THR A 241 7.61 -17.75 -14.20
CA THR A 241 8.13 -18.17 -15.50
C THR A 241 8.46 -19.66 -15.50
N SER A 242 8.20 -20.35 -16.62
CA SER A 242 8.46 -21.79 -16.83
C SER A 242 9.94 -22.14 -16.98
N GLY A 243 10.84 -21.15 -17.04
CA GLY A 243 12.29 -21.34 -17.07
C GLY A 243 12.94 -21.37 -15.68
N ASP A 244 14.26 -21.54 -15.66
CA ASP A 244 15.04 -21.48 -14.43
C ASP A 244 14.84 -20.14 -13.73
N ALA A 245 14.55 -20.20 -12.43
CA ALA A 245 14.44 -19.00 -11.62
C ALA A 245 15.78 -18.28 -11.64
N ALA A 246 15.77 -16.98 -11.95
CA ALA A 246 16.96 -16.15 -11.86
C ALA A 246 17.58 -16.30 -10.46
N THR A 247 18.85 -16.70 -10.42
CA THR A 247 19.59 -16.87 -9.17
C THR A 247 20.14 -15.52 -8.72
N GLY A 248 20.05 -15.27 -7.41
CA GLY A 248 20.51 -14.02 -6.80
C GLY A 248 21.18 -14.28 -5.46
N GLY A 249 22.01 -13.33 -5.03
CA GLY A 249 22.64 -13.35 -3.71
C GLY A 249 21.65 -13.02 -2.59
N GLY A 250 21.77 -13.73 -1.48
CA GLY A 250 20.99 -13.50 -0.26
C GLY A 250 21.69 -14.08 0.97
N ALA A 251 21.22 -13.69 2.15
CA ALA A 251 21.69 -14.20 3.43
C ALA A 251 20.53 -14.82 4.20
N VAL A 252 20.77 -15.99 4.79
CA VAL A 252 19.84 -16.63 5.71
C VAL A 252 20.40 -16.48 7.12
N SER A 253 19.62 -15.94 8.05
CA SER A 253 19.99 -15.81 9.46
C SER A 253 18.97 -16.50 10.34
N THR A 254 19.43 -17.42 11.19
CA THR A 254 18.61 -18.10 12.20
C THR A 254 18.82 -17.43 13.56
N PRO A 255 17.75 -17.04 14.27
CA PRO A 255 17.88 -16.49 15.61
C PRO A 255 18.34 -17.60 16.58
N ALA A 256 19.58 -17.54 17.03
CA ALA A 256 20.07 -18.43 18.08
C ALA A 256 19.74 -17.84 19.46
N THR A 257 18.81 -18.45 20.20
CA THR A 257 18.60 -18.16 21.62
C THR A 257 19.77 -18.70 22.42
N ARG A 258 20.69 -17.82 22.83
CA ARG A 258 21.71 -18.17 23.84
C ARG A 258 21.16 -17.88 25.23
N LEU A 259 21.07 -18.92 26.06
CA LEU A 259 20.81 -18.77 27.49
C LEU A 259 22.00 -18.04 28.11
N PHE A 260 21.88 -16.72 28.28
CA PHE A 260 22.83 -15.95 29.08
C PHE A 260 22.49 -16.17 30.55
N VAL A 261 23.14 -17.16 31.17
CA VAL A 261 23.20 -17.20 32.63
C VAL A 261 24.04 -15.99 33.05
N VAL A 262 23.37 -14.92 33.48
CA VAL A 262 24.03 -13.73 34.00
C VAL A 262 24.88 -14.19 35.19
N PRO A 263 26.23 -14.05 35.17
CA PRO A 263 27.12 -14.62 36.20
C PRO A 263 26.69 -14.23 37.61
N ARG A 264 26.16 -13.01 37.76
CA ARG A 264 25.62 -12.48 39.01
C ARG A 264 24.46 -13.32 39.58
N MET A 265 23.56 -13.81 38.74
CA MET A 265 22.44 -14.64 39.17
C MET A 265 22.88 -16.08 39.46
N ALA A 266 23.91 -16.59 38.77
CA ALA A 266 24.51 -17.88 39.10
C ALA A 266 25.09 -17.90 40.52
N TYR A 267 25.77 -16.83 40.95
CA TYR A 267 26.26 -16.72 42.33
C TYR A 267 25.14 -16.71 43.37
N VAL A 268 24.02 -16.02 43.09
CA VAL A 268 22.85 -16.00 43.98
C VAL A 268 22.24 -17.40 44.13
N VAL A 269 22.05 -18.12 43.03
CA VAL A 269 21.51 -19.48 43.06
C VAL A 269 22.47 -20.45 43.77
N ALA A 270 23.77 -20.34 43.52
CA ALA A 270 24.78 -21.16 44.20
C ALA A 270 24.81 -20.89 45.71
N PHE A 271 24.72 -19.63 46.13
CA PHE A 271 24.65 -19.25 47.55
C PHE A 271 23.39 -19.79 48.22
N LEU A 272 22.23 -19.68 47.57
CA LEU A 272 20.98 -20.23 48.09
C LEU A 272 21.02 -21.77 48.22
N ALA A 273 21.62 -22.47 47.25
CA ALA A 273 21.81 -23.91 47.33
C ALA A 273 22.73 -24.32 48.50
N LEU A 274 23.82 -23.58 48.71
CA LEU A 274 24.72 -23.77 49.85
C LEU A 274 24.04 -23.50 51.20
N ALA A 275 23.24 -22.44 51.29
CA ALA A 275 22.48 -22.11 52.49
C ALA A 275 21.43 -23.18 52.81
N LEU A 276 20.72 -23.69 51.80
CA LEU A 276 19.77 -24.79 51.95
C LEU A 276 20.46 -26.09 52.37
N TRP A 277 21.63 -26.39 51.80
CA TRP A 277 22.43 -27.53 52.23
C TRP A 277 22.83 -27.39 53.70
N PHE A 278 23.33 -26.23 54.10
CA PHE A 278 23.72 -25.97 55.49
C PHE A 278 22.54 -26.10 56.45
N ALA A 279 21.38 -25.51 56.10
CA ALA A 279 20.16 -25.63 56.89
C ALA A 279 19.72 -27.09 57.04
N PHE A 280 19.78 -27.87 55.96
CA PHE A 280 19.48 -29.30 55.99
C PHE A 280 20.47 -30.07 56.87
N PHE A 281 21.77 -29.80 56.75
CA PHE A 281 22.80 -30.45 57.55
C PHE A 281 22.62 -30.15 59.05
N VAL A 282 22.39 -28.89 59.40
CA VAL A 282 22.10 -28.46 60.79
C VAL A 282 20.83 -29.11 61.31
N PHE A 283 19.77 -29.18 60.50
CA PHE A 283 18.52 -29.84 60.87
C PHE A 283 18.71 -31.33 61.18
N VAL A 284 19.44 -32.06 60.33
CA VAL A 284 19.76 -33.48 60.55
C VAL A 284 20.63 -33.65 61.79
N HIS A 285 21.63 -32.78 61.99
CA HIS A 285 22.51 -32.88 63.14
C HIS A 285 21.78 -32.56 64.45
N ALA A 286 20.95 -31.52 64.48
CA ALA A 286 20.14 -31.16 65.65
C ALA A 286 19.16 -32.28 66.04
N ARG A 287 18.57 -32.96 65.04
CA ARG A 287 17.72 -34.14 65.23
C ARG A 287 18.49 -35.33 65.81
N ASN A 288 19.77 -35.51 65.44
CA ASN A 288 20.60 -36.61 65.93
C ASN A 288 21.21 -36.35 67.32
N THR A 289 21.40 -35.10 67.72
CA THR A 289 21.95 -34.74 69.05
C THR A 289 20.89 -34.48 70.13
N GLY A 290 19.61 -34.68 69.83
CA GLY A 290 18.53 -34.57 70.82
C GLY A 290 18.36 -33.16 71.41
N ALA A 291 18.67 -32.11 70.64
CA ALA A 291 18.47 -30.72 71.07
C ALA A 291 17.04 -30.20 70.81
N PHE A 292 16.10 -31.11 70.53
CA PHE A 292 14.65 -30.94 70.60
C PHE A 292 14.02 -32.27 71.01
#